data_AF-I3Z4D0-F1
#
_entry.id   AF-I3Z4D0-F1
#
_cell.length_a   1.000
_cell.length_b   1.000
_cell.length_c   1.000
_cell.angle_alpha   90.00
_cell.angle_beta   90.00
_cell.angle_gamma   90.00
#
_symmetry.space_group_name_H-M   'P 1'
#
loop_
_entity.id
_entity.type
_entity.pdbx_description
1 polymer ?
#
loop_
_entity_poly.entity_id
_entity_poly.type
_entity_poly.pdbx_seq_one_letter_code
_entity_poly.pdbx_strand_id
1 'polypeptide(L)' 'MNTKEKFHLLIEGIENERELNSYYHLIQRLSLNTQGELLSGLSAQEKNEIEISYQESEDPNQLIPQSDVEKQFSKWLKGL' A
#
# COMPACT_ATOMS: atom_id res chain seq x y z
N MET A 1 -7.60 -9.92 -29.56
CA MET A 1 -6.76 -10.41 -28.46
C MET A 1 -7.34 -9.98 -27.12
N ASN A 2 -7.78 -10.93 -26.31
CA ASN A 2 -8.18 -10.68 -24.93
C ASN A 2 -6.95 -10.52 -24.01
N THR A 3 -7.17 -10.10 -22.76
CA THR A 3 -6.07 -9.87 -21.80
C THR A 3 -5.25 -11.13 -21.55
N LYS A 4 -5.89 -12.30 -21.52
CA LYS A 4 -5.22 -13.59 -21.31
C LYS A 4 -4.23 -13.90 -22.45
N GLU A 5 -4.66 -13.70 -23.70
CA GLU A 5 -3.82 -13.90 -24.88
C GLU A 5 -2.63 -12.93 -24.92
N LYS A 6 -2.85 -11.66 -24.55
CA LYS A 6 -1.75 -10.67 -24.43
C LYS A 6 -0.73 -11.07 -23.38
N PHE A 7 -1.20 -11.67 -22.29
CA PHE A 7 -0.35 -12.11 -21.20
C PHE A 7 0.48 -13.34 -21.56
N HIS A 8 -0.09 -14.30 -22.29
CA HIS A 8 0.66 -15.44 -22.80
C HIS A 8 1.79 -15.02 -23.74
N LEU A 9 1.52 -14.13 -24.70
CA LEU A 9 2.58 -13.62 -25.60
C LEU A 9 3.67 -12.85 -24.84
N LEU A 10 3.29 -12.10 -23.80
CA LEU A 10 4.25 -11.39 -22.96
C LEU A 10 5.17 -12.38 -22.23
N ILE A 11 4.61 -13.42 -21.62
CA ILE A 11 5.38 -14.45 -20.90
C ILE A 11 6.30 -15.22 -21.85
N GLU A 12 5.79 -15.60 -23.03
CA GLU A 12 6.57 -16.32 -24.04
C GLU A 12 7.77 -15.52 -24.55
N GLY A 13 7.71 -14.18 -24.50
CA GLY A 13 8.82 -13.30 -24.87
C GLY A 13 9.92 -13.15 -23.82
N ILE A 14 9.77 -13.72 -22.61
CA ILE A 14 10.75 -13.60 -21.53
C ILE A 14 11.67 -14.82 -21.56
N GLU A 15 12.88 -14.65 -22.06
CA GLU A 15 13.88 -15.73 -22.13
C GLU A 15 14.68 -15.91 -20.82
N ASN A 16 14.73 -14.87 -19.98
CA ASN A 16 15.49 -14.88 -18.74
C ASN A 16 14.67 -15.45 -17.58
N GLU A 17 15.04 -16.64 -17.12
CA GLU A 17 14.35 -17.34 -16.01
C GLU A 17 14.25 -16.50 -14.73
N ARG A 18 15.26 -15.68 -14.40
CA ARG A 18 15.22 -14.82 -13.21
C ARG A 18 14.16 -13.72 -13.36
N GLU A 19 14.05 -13.16 -14.55
CA GLU A 19 13.04 -12.16 -14.88
C GLU A 19 11.64 -12.78 -14.87
N LEU A 20 11.46 -13.94 -15.51
CA LEU A 20 10.21 -14.70 -15.50
C LEU A 20 9.75 -15.02 -14.08
N ASN A 21 10.67 -15.47 -13.22
CA ASN A 21 10.37 -15.76 -11.82
C ASN A 21 9.93 -14.50 -11.04
N SER A 22 10.47 -13.33 -11.39
CA SER A 22 10.07 -12.06 -10.78
C SER A 22 8.63 -11.69 -11.15
N TYR A 23 8.24 -11.85 -12.42
CA TYR A 23 6.86 -11.65 -12.86
C TYR A 23 5.90 -12.66 -12.22
N TYR A 24 6.30 -13.92 -12.14
CA TYR A 24 5.52 -14.97 -11.47
C TYR A 24 5.19 -14.59 -10.01
N HIS A 25 6.18 -14.18 -9.23
CA HIS A 25 5.97 -13.75 -7.85
C HIS A 25 5.06 -12.51 -7.74
N LEU A 26 5.19 -11.55 -8.67
CA LEU A 26 4.32 -10.38 -8.70
C LEU A 26 2.85 -10.78 -8.93
N ILE A 27 2.58 -11.61 -9.93
CA ILE A 27 1.23 -12.08 -10.25
C ILE A 27 0.66 -12.89 -9.08
N GLN A 28 1.48 -13.76 -8.47
CA GLN A 28 1.10 -14.54 -7.30
C GLN A 28 0.69 -13.61 -6.16
N ARG A 29 1.49 -12.59 -5.85
CA ARG A 29 1.14 -11.59 -4.83
C ARG A 29 -0.14 -10.83 -5.17
N LEU A 30 -0.34 -10.44 -6.43
CA LEU A 30 -1.57 -9.76 -6.85
C LEU A 30 -2.81 -10.66 -6.74
N SER A 31 -2.67 -11.96 -6.96
CA SER A 31 -3.75 -12.94 -6.76
C SER A 31 -4.04 -13.21 -5.27
N LEU A 32 -3.02 -13.02 -4.41
CA LEU A 32 -3.12 -13.22 -2.97
C LEU A 32 -3.54 -11.96 -2.22
N ASN A 33 -3.39 -10.76 -2.81
CA ASN A 33 -3.88 -9.49 -2.28
C ASN A 33 -5.40 -9.51 -2.17
N THR A 34 -5.89 -10.20 -1.14
CA THR A 34 -7.26 -10.11 -0.67
C THR A 34 -7.40 -8.73 -0.04
N GLN A 35 -8.43 -7.99 -0.47
CA GLN A 35 -8.73 -6.71 0.15
C GLN A 35 -8.82 -6.89 1.67
N GLY A 36 -8.06 -6.07 2.40
CA GLY A 36 -8.12 -6.06 3.85
C GLY A 36 -7.14 -7.00 4.56
N GLU A 37 -6.09 -7.56 3.92
CA GLU A 37 -5.05 -8.32 4.66
C GLU A 37 -4.48 -7.54 5.84
N LEU A 38 -4.14 -6.26 5.62
CA LEU A 38 -3.65 -5.38 6.67
C LEU A 38 -4.65 -5.24 7.81
N LEU A 39 -5.92 -4.96 7.50
CA LEU A 39 -6.97 -4.84 8.51
C LEU A 39 -7.23 -6.20 9.19
N SER A 40 -7.17 -7.31 8.45
CA SER A 40 -7.46 -8.65 8.95
C SER A 40 -6.45 -9.12 9.99
N GLY A 41 -5.18 -8.72 9.82
CA GLY A 41 -4.07 -9.07 10.72
C GLY A 41 -4.05 -8.31 12.04
N LEU A 42 -4.87 -7.27 12.18
CA LEU A 42 -4.97 -6.48 13.40
C LEU A 42 -5.82 -7.17 14.47
N SER A 43 -5.38 -7.01 15.72
CA SER A 43 -6.16 -7.34 16.91
C SER A 43 -7.43 -6.48 16.99
N ALA A 44 -8.38 -6.90 17.83
CA ALA A 44 -9.60 -6.13 18.06
C ALA A 44 -9.31 -4.72 18.59
N GLN A 45 -8.26 -4.57 19.41
CA GLN A 45 -7.85 -3.28 19.95
C GLN A 45 -7.31 -2.36 18.85
N GLU A 46 -6.43 -2.86 17.99
CA GLU A 46 -5.86 -2.06 16.90
C GLU A 46 -6.92 -1.67 15.86
N LYS A 47 -7.88 -2.55 15.57
CA LYS A 47 -9.03 -2.21 14.71
C LYS A 47 -9.87 -1.10 15.31
N ASN A 48 -10.12 -1.16 16.62
CA ASN A 48 -10.87 -0.15 17.34
C ASN A 48 -10.12 1.19 17.37
N GLU A 49 -8.81 1.17 17.55
CA GLU A 49 -7.97 2.38 17.51
C GLU A 49 -8.02 3.08 16.15
N ILE A 50 -8.03 2.31 15.06
CA ILE A 50 -8.16 2.86 13.70
C ILE A 50 -9.52 3.54 13.52
N GLU A 51 -10.59 2.91 13.98
CA GLU A 51 -11.93 3.49 13.89
C GLU A 51 -12.05 4.78 14.71
N ILE A 52 -11.48 4.80 15.93
CA ILE A 52 -11.40 6.01 16.75
C ILE A 52 -10.62 7.10 16.02
N SER A 53 -9.40 6.82 15.56
CA SER A 53 -8.57 7.78 14.84
C SER A 53 -9.27 8.35 13.60
N TYR A 54 -10.05 7.52 12.89
CA TYR A 54 -10.85 7.98 11.75
C TYR A 54 -11.94 8.96 12.17
N GLN A 55 -12.67 8.66 13.25
CA GLN A 55 -13.69 9.56 13.79
C GLN A 55 -13.11 10.87 14.32
N GLU A 56 -11.96 10.81 15.00
CA GLU A 56 -11.24 11.99 15.51
C GLU A 56 -10.75 12.87 14.36
N SER A 57 -10.37 12.29 13.22
CA SER A 57 -9.90 13.05 12.06
C SER A 57 -10.98 13.95 11.42
N GLU A 58 -12.26 13.65 11.67
CA GLU A 58 -13.39 14.46 11.22
C GLU A 58 -13.60 15.70 12.12
N ASP A 59 -12.99 15.76 13.31
CA ASP A 59 -13.04 16.91 14.22
C ASP A 59 -11.75 17.76 14.07
N PRO A 60 -11.84 18.97 13.50
CA PRO A 60 -10.68 19.86 13.35
C PRO A 60 -9.98 20.21 14.67
N ASN A 61 -10.66 20.12 15.82
CA ASN A 61 -10.06 20.39 17.12
C ASN A 61 -9.13 19.27 17.62
N GLN A 62 -9.22 18.09 17.02
CA GLN A 62 -8.35 16.94 17.31
C GLN A 62 -7.18 16.82 16.34
N LEU A 63 -7.16 17.69 15.31
CA LEU A 63 -6.07 17.72 14.35
C LEU A 63 -4.89 18.54 14.89
N ILE A 64 -3.69 18.06 14.60
CA ILE A 64 -2.46 18.81 14.85
C ILE A 64 -2.35 19.92 13.78
N PRO A 65 -2.07 21.17 14.17
CA PRO A 65 -1.84 22.23 13.20
C PRO A 65 -0.69 21.89 12.25
N GLN A 66 -0.87 22.19 10.96
CA GLN A 66 0.16 21.95 9.94
C GLN A 66 1.51 22.59 10.31
N SER A 67 1.49 23.78 10.91
CA SER A 67 2.69 24.50 11.35
C SER A 67 3.53 23.71 12.36
N ASP A 68 2.87 22.93 13.22
CA ASP A 68 3.55 22.12 14.23
C ASP A 68 4.20 20.88 13.60
N VAL A 69 3.53 20.28 12.63
CA VAL A 69 4.07 19.18 11.81
C VAL A 69 5.29 19.66 11.02
N GLU A 70 5.21 20.80 10.35
CA GLU A 70 6.33 21.38 9.60
C GLU A 70 7.54 21.69 10.48
N LYS A 71 7.29 22.20 11.69
CA LYS A 71 8.34 22.45 12.69
C LYS A 71 9.02 21.14 13.10
N GLN A 72 8.24 20.11 13.40
CA GLN A 72 8.73 18.79 13.82
C GLN A 72 9.59 18.13 12.74
N PHE A 73 9.18 18.20 11.47
CA PHE A 73 9.87 17.58 10.34
C PHE A 73 10.79 18.53 9.57
N SER A 74 11.08 19.71 10.14
CA SER A 74 11.87 20.76 9.48
C SER A 74 13.25 20.30 9.01
N LYS A 75 13.87 19.32 9.67
CA LYS A 75 15.16 18.73 9.24
C LYS A 75 15.07 18.05 7.87
N TRP A 76 13.92 17.46 7.54
CA TRP A 76 13.70 16.77 6.26
C TRP A 76 13.16 17.70 5.18
N LEU A 77 12.39 18.71 5.59
CA LEU A 77 11.81 19.70 4.66
C LEU A 77 12.83 20.73 4.16
N LYS A 78 13.89 21.05 4.94
CA LYS A 78 14.94 22.01 4.56
C LYS A 78 15.96 21.47 3.53
N GLY A 79 15.82 20.22 3.11
CA GLY A 79 16.67 19.57 2.10
C GLY A 79 16.04 19.42 0.72
N LEU A 80 14.80 19.93 0.54
CA LEU A 80 14.10 20.09 -0.74
C LEU A 80 14.22 21.54 -1.21
#